data_AF-A0A4D6KWZ5-F1
#
_entry.id   AF-A0A4D6KWZ5-F1
#
_cell.length_a   1.000
_cell.length_b   1.000
_cell.length_c   1.000
_cell.angle_alpha   90.00
_cell.angle_beta   90.00
_cell.angle_gamma   90.00
#
_symmetry.space_group_name_H-M   'P 1'
#
loop_
_entity.id
_entity.type
_entity.pdbx_description
1 polymer ?
#
loop_
_entity_poly.entity_id
_entity_poly.type
_entity_poly.pdbx_seq_one_letter_code
_entity_poly.pdbx_strand_id
1 'polypeptide(L)'
;MVVPYGDPNDPHYRKNAFGAGEDGLGKNAHSLKKGCDCLGYIKYFDAHFTNFYGGVETIENCVCLHEADHGYIKYFDAHFTNFYGGVETIENCVCLHEEDHGEIRKYGTTIALGLYARVHQHFFVARMDMAVDCKPGEAFNQVVEMNVKVEEPGDNNIHNNAFYVEEKLLKSELEAMCDCDPLSARHWIVMLLNSATN
;
A
#
# COMPACT_ATOMS: atom_id res chain seq x y z
N MET A 1 4.09 -1.75 -8.32
CA MET A 1 2.74 -2.30 -8.51
C MET A 1 2.81 -3.42 -9.54
N VAL A 2 2.15 -4.56 -9.28
CA VAL A 2 1.95 -5.66 -10.24
C VAL A 2 0.50 -6.12 -10.23
N VAL A 3 -0.03 -6.46 -11.42
CA VAL A 3 -1.43 -6.86 -11.63
C VAL A 3 -1.52 -8.24 -12.30
N PRO A 4 -1.44 -9.34 -11.53
CA PRO A 4 -1.56 -10.69 -12.07
C PRO A 4 -3.03 -11.09 -12.30
N TYR A 5 -3.30 -11.74 -13.43
CA TYR A 5 -4.60 -12.31 -13.76
C TYR A 5 -4.67 -13.80 -13.39
N GLY A 6 -5.80 -14.22 -12.81
CA GLY A 6 -6.03 -15.59 -12.34
C GLY A 6 -6.64 -16.55 -13.36
N ASP A 7 -6.65 -16.21 -14.65
CA ASP A 7 -7.21 -17.05 -15.71
C ASP A 7 -6.09 -17.86 -16.40
N PRO A 8 -6.12 -19.21 -16.33
CA PRO A 8 -5.06 -20.05 -16.86
C PRO A 8 -5.11 -20.23 -18.38
N ASN A 9 -6.20 -19.81 -19.05
CA ASN A 9 -6.37 -20.04 -20.48
C ASN A 9 -5.39 -19.18 -21.29
N ASP A 10 -4.99 -19.65 -22.48
CA ASP A 10 -4.18 -18.84 -23.40
C ASP A 10 -5.04 -17.73 -24.03
N PRO A 11 -4.54 -16.49 -24.17
CA PRO A 11 -3.23 -15.98 -23.76
C PRO A 11 -3.22 -15.33 -22.35
N HIS A 12 -4.26 -15.54 -21.54
CA HIS A 12 -4.53 -14.78 -20.32
C HIS A 12 -3.55 -15.05 -19.18
N TYR A 13 -2.97 -16.24 -19.06
CA TYR A 13 -1.97 -16.54 -18.03
C TYR A 13 -0.72 -15.65 -18.10
N ARG A 14 -0.47 -15.02 -19.27
CA ARG A 14 0.64 -14.08 -19.46
C ARG A 14 0.33 -12.66 -18.95
N LYS A 15 -0.93 -12.34 -18.66
CA LYS A 15 -1.34 -11.00 -18.21
C LYS A 15 -0.88 -10.76 -16.78
N ASN A 16 0.26 -10.09 -16.65
CA ASN A 16 0.87 -9.74 -15.37
C ASN A 16 1.58 -8.38 -15.52
N ALA A 17 0.82 -7.30 -15.51
CA ALA A 17 1.36 -5.97 -15.80
C ALA A 17 2.11 -5.40 -14.58
N PHE A 18 3.35 -4.97 -14.77
CA PHE A 18 4.15 -4.27 -13.76
C PHE A 18 4.02 -2.75 -13.96
N GLY A 19 2.88 -2.16 -13.62
CA GLY A 19 2.54 -0.78 -14.01
C GLY A 19 3.62 0.27 -13.71
N ALA A 20 4.30 0.19 -12.56
CA ALA A 20 5.39 1.14 -12.24
C ALA A 20 6.68 0.92 -13.05
N GLY A 21 7.03 -0.33 -13.36
CA GLY A 21 8.29 -0.69 -14.01
C GLY A 21 8.19 -0.77 -15.54
N GLU A 22 7.06 -1.21 -16.07
CA GLU A 22 6.84 -1.40 -17.51
C GLU A 22 6.28 -0.15 -18.20
N ASP A 23 5.40 0.57 -17.53
CA ASP A 23 4.60 1.65 -18.13
C ASP A 23 4.95 3.03 -17.53
N GLY A 24 5.25 3.04 -16.23
CA GLY A 24 5.71 4.22 -15.50
C GLY A 24 4.54 5.06 -15.02
N LEU A 25 4.15 4.87 -13.75
CA LEU A 25 3.00 5.56 -13.14
C LEU A 25 3.03 7.08 -13.29
N GLY A 26 4.23 7.70 -13.26
CA GLY A 26 4.37 9.14 -13.46
C GLY A 26 4.11 9.59 -14.90
N LYS A 27 4.51 8.82 -15.91
CA LYS A 27 4.29 9.16 -17.32
C LYS A 27 2.82 9.11 -17.72
N ASN A 28 2.06 8.25 -17.06
CA ASN A 28 0.63 8.09 -17.27
C ASN A 28 -0.22 8.94 -16.32
N ALA A 29 0.40 9.85 -15.57
CA ALA A 29 -0.33 10.77 -14.71
C ALA A 29 -1.21 11.73 -15.54
N HIS A 30 -2.39 12.03 -15.03
CA HIS A 30 -3.28 13.01 -15.64
C HIS A 30 -2.93 14.43 -15.17
N SER A 31 -3.16 15.41 -16.05
CA SER A 31 -3.20 16.82 -15.65
C SER A 31 -4.46 17.09 -14.83
N LEU A 32 -4.28 17.39 -13.54
CA LEU A 32 -5.36 17.52 -12.57
C LEU A 32 -6.08 18.87 -12.72
N LYS A 33 -7.42 18.84 -12.63
CA LYS A 33 -8.30 20.02 -12.74
C LYS A 33 -8.86 20.43 -11.39
N LYS A 34 -8.76 21.73 -11.10
CA LYS A 34 -9.36 22.34 -9.91
C LYS A 34 -10.88 22.15 -9.90
N GLY A 35 -11.42 21.67 -8.78
CA GLY A 35 -12.85 21.48 -8.57
C GLY A 35 -13.43 20.21 -9.19
N CYS A 36 -12.65 19.44 -9.96
CA CYS A 36 -13.02 18.09 -10.43
C CYS A 36 -12.18 17.05 -9.69
N ASP A 37 -10.85 17.11 -9.87
CA ASP A 37 -9.93 16.10 -9.33
C ASP A 37 -9.43 16.48 -7.93
N CYS A 38 -9.19 17.77 -7.69
CA CYS A 38 -8.77 18.28 -6.37
C CYS A 38 -9.71 19.40 -5.91
N LEU A 39 -10.15 19.33 -4.65
CA LEU A 39 -11.10 20.29 -4.05
C LEU A 39 -10.39 21.19 -3.03
N GLY A 40 -10.83 22.45 -2.93
CA GLY A 40 -10.32 23.41 -1.93
C GLY A 40 -9.24 24.36 -2.45
N TYR A 41 -8.32 24.75 -1.55
CA TYR A 41 -7.19 25.62 -1.87
C TYR A 41 -5.95 24.78 -2.20
N ILE A 42 -5.50 24.86 -3.46
CA ILE A 42 -4.59 23.87 -4.02
C ILE A 42 -3.34 24.53 -4.56
N LYS A 43 -2.19 23.93 -4.26
CA LYS A 43 -0.92 24.16 -4.94
C LYS A 43 -0.65 23.02 -5.93
N TYR A 44 -0.41 23.37 -7.19
CA TYR A 44 -0.06 22.41 -8.22
C TYR A 44 1.45 22.39 -8.49
N PHE A 45 1.93 21.22 -8.92
CA PHE A 45 3.28 20.99 -9.40
C PHE A 45 3.26 20.24 -10.72
N ASP A 46 4.11 20.66 -11.65
CA ASP A 46 4.27 20.03 -12.95
C ASP A 46 5.29 18.90 -12.88
N ALA A 47 5.17 17.92 -13.78
CA ALA A 47 6.15 16.87 -13.96
C ALA A 47 6.76 16.94 -15.37
N HIS A 48 8.06 16.69 -15.45
CA HIS A 48 8.81 16.71 -16.71
C HIS A 48 9.38 15.32 -17.01
N PHE A 49 9.17 14.84 -18.23
CA PHE A 49 9.62 13.55 -18.72
C PHE A 49 10.39 13.70 -20.02
N THR A 50 11.24 12.72 -20.33
CA THR A 50 11.90 12.65 -21.63
C THR A 50 11.06 11.83 -22.61
N ASN A 51 10.88 12.35 -23.82
CA ASN A 51 10.19 11.65 -24.90
C ASN A 51 11.15 10.75 -25.71
N PHE A 52 10.59 9.99 -26.66
CA PHE A 52 11.37 9.06 -27.49
C PHE A 52 12.43 9.74 -28.40
N TYR A 53 12.31 11.04 -28.62
CA TYR A 53 13.25 11.85 -29.41
C TYR A 53 14.30 12.56 -28.53
N GLY A 54 14.29 12.33 -27.21
CA GLY A 54 15.19 13.00 -26.26
C GLY A 54 14.76 14.43 -25.89
N GLY A 55 13.58 14.88 -26.32
CA GLY A 55 12.97 16.14 -25.91
C GLY A 55 12.27 16.04 -24.56
N VAL A 56 11.90 17.20 -23.99
CA VAL A 56 11.16 17.28 -22.72
C VAL A 56 9.66 17.36 -23.02
N GLU A 57 8.90 16.47 -22.41
CA GLU A 57 7.44 16.52 -22.30
C GLU A 57 7.07 16.96 -20.89
N THR A 58 6.07 17.85 -20.77
CA THR A 58 5.62 18.37 -19.48
C THR A 58 4.17 17.99 -19.27
N ILE A 59 3.88 17.38 -18.12
CA ILE A 59 2.52 17.18 -17.62
C ILE A 59 2.24 18.29 -16.62
N GLU A 60 1.45 19.27 -17.05
CA GLU A 60 1.03 20.38 -16.19
C GLU A 60 0.07 19.88 -15.11
N ASN A 61 0.16 20.47 -13.91
CA ASN A 61 -0.70 20.13 -12.77
C ASN A 61 -0.72 18.63 -12.42
N CYS A 62 0.44 17.97 -12.53
CA CYS A 62 0.61 16.53 -12.30
C CYS A 62 0.40 16.13 -10.83
N VAL A 63 0.77 17.00 -9.89
CA VAL A 63 0.59 16.78 -8.45
C VAL A 63 -0.20 17.93 -7.86
N CYS A 64 -1.20 17.62 -7.05
CA CYS A 64 -1.94 18.60 -6.27
C CYS A 64 -1.65 18.43 -4.77
N LEU A 65 -1.38 19.54 -4.09
CA LEU A 65 -1.18 19.61 -2.65
C LEU A 65 -2.22 20.55 -2.06
N HIS A 66 -2.99 20.06 -1.11
CA HIS A 66 -3.95 20.85 -0.37
C HIS A 66 -4.09 20.30 1.06
N GLU A 67 -4.61 21.15 1.95
CA GLU A 67 -5.09 20.71 3.25
C GLU A 67 -6.55 20.25 3.13
N ALA A 68 -6.93 19.28 3.96
CA ALA A 68 -8.31 18.79 4.07
C ALA A 68 -8.65 18.63 5.55
N ASP A 69 -9.86 19.03 5.93
CA ASP A 69 -10.39 18.70 7.25
C ASP A 69 -10.62 17.18 7.33
N HIS A 70 -10.10 16.56 8.39
CA HIS A 70 -10.28 15.13 8.65
C HIS A 70 -11.01 14.90 9.98
N GLY A 71 -11.98 15.76 10.28
CA GLY A 71 -12.76 15.71 11.50
C GLY A 71 -11.92 15.99 12.75
N TYR A 72 -12.24 15.30 13.85
CA TYR A 72 -11.67 15.60 15.15
C TYR A 72 -10.27 15.00 15.32
N ILE A 73 -9.27 15.86 15.55
CA ILE A 73 -7.88 15.45 15.81
C ILE A 73 -7.75 14.66 17.12
N LYS A 74 -8.56 14.97 18.14
CA LYS A 74 -8.64 14.23 19.42
C LYS A 74 -10.06 14.31 20.00
N TYR A 75 -10.73 13.17 20.15
CA TYR A 75 -11.86 12.99 21.08
C TYR A 75 -11.35 12.16 22.26
N PHE A 76 -11.74 12.49 23.50
CA PHE A 76 -11.20 11.84 24.71
C PHE A 76 -11.79 10.44 24.88
N ASP A 77 -11.27 9.51 24.06
CA ASP A 77 -11.17 8.08 24.29
C ASP A 77 -9.76 7.67 23.83
N ALA A 78 -9.05 6.89 24.63
CA ALA A 78 -7.59 6.82 24.58
C ALA A 78 -7.05 6.05 23.34
N HIS A 79 -6.87 6.74 22.21
CA HIS A 79 -6.14 6.21 21.06
C HIS A 79 -5.16 7.24 20.47
N PHE A 80 -3.93 6.77 20.25
CA PHE A 80 -2.77 7.52 19.77
C PHE A 80 -3.05 8.25 18.44
N THR A 81 -2.59 9.50 18.34
CA THR A 81 -2.59 10.30 17.10
C THR A 81 -1.68 9.67 16.04
N ASN A 82 -2.27 9.21 14.94
CA ASN A 82 -1.54 8.86 13.72
C ASN A 82 -1.62 10.02 12.71
N PHE A 83 -0.54 10.28 11.97
CA PHE A 83 -0.65 10.91 10.66
C PHE A 83 -1.53 9.97 9.82
N TYR A 84 -2.74 10.41 9.45
CA TYR A 84 -3.69 9.59 8.73
C TYR A 84 -3.12 9.24 7.34
N GLY A 85 -2.70 7.98 7.17
CA GLY A 85 -2.43 7.41 5.85
C GLY A 85 -3.73 7.42 5.05
N GLY A 86 -3.75 8.15 3.94
CA GLY A 86 -4.91 8.26 3.07
C GLY A 86 -5.30 6.89 2.48
N VAL A 87 -6.59 6.74 2.18
CA VAL A 87 -7.09 5.62 1.39
C VAL A 87 -6.55 5.75 -0.03
N GLU A 88 -5.76 4.78 -0.49
CA GLU A 88 -5.38 4.67 -1.90
C GLU A 88 -6.54 4.04 -2.67
N THR A 89 -7.23 4.83 -3.50
CA THR A 89 -8.38 4.37 -4.29
C THR A 89 -7.93 3.93 -5.68
N ILE A 90 -8.32 2.72 -6.09
CA ILE A 90 -8.23 2.27 -7.48
C ILE A 90 -9.60 2.46 -8.11
N GLU A 91 -9.77 3.53 -8.89
CA GLU A 91 -10.99 3.80 -9.65
C GLU A 91 -10.68 3.67 -11.13
N ASN A 92 -11.02 2.54 -11.76
CA ASN A 92 -10.79 2.31 -13.18
C ASN A 92 -11.72 1.25 -13.77
N CYS A 93 -11.85 1.25 -15.11
CA CYS A 93 -12.54 0.21 -15.84
C CYS A 93 -11.82 -1.15 -15.72
N VAL A 94 -12.59 -2.22 -15.54
CA VAL A 94 -12.05 -3.59 -15.48
C VAL A 94 -11.68 -4.08 -16.88
N CYS A 95 -10.54 -4.76 -17.05
CA CYS A 95 -10.15 -5.31 -18.35
C CYS A 95 -11.03 -6.50 -18.75
N LEU A 96 -11.91 -6.26 -19.72
CA LEU A 96 -12.86 -7.25 -20.24
C LEU A 96 -12.24 -8.12 -21.34
N HIS A 97 -12.96 -9.18 -21.70
CA HIS A 97 -12.70 -10.00 -22.86
C HIS A 97 -13.99 -10.55 -23.42
N GLU A 98 -13.92 -10.96 -24.68
CA GLU A 98 -15.00 -11.67 -25.33
C GLU A 98 -15.17 -13.06 -24.71
N GLU A 99 -16.41 -13.45 -24.48
CA GLU A 99 -16.76 -14.77 -23.97
C GLU A 99 -17.74 -15.43 -24.95
N ASP A 100 -17.46 -16.68 -25.31
CA ASP A 100 -18.33 -17.46 -26.19
C ASP A 100 -19.69 -17.68 -25.52
N HIS A 101 -20.76 -17.57 -26.31
CA HIS A 101 -22.12 -17.64 -25.80
C HIS A 101 -22.39 -18.96 -25.06
N GLY A 102 -22.61 -18.88 -23.75
CA GLY A 102 -23.00 -20.01 -22.91
C GLY A 102 -21.84 -20.70 -22.17
N GLU A 103 -20.61 -20.22 -22.31
CA GLU A 103 -19.54 -20.63 -21.41
C GLU A 103 -19.69 -19.97 -20.04
N ILE A 104 -19.51 -20.75 -18.98
CA ILE A 104 -19.40 -20.24 -17.60
C ILE A 104 -17.99 -20.53 -17.12
N ARG A 105 -17.18 -19.48 -16.95
CA ARG A 105 -15.79 -19.62 -16.49
C ARG A 105 -15.67 -19.23 -15.01
N LYS A 106 -15.03 -20.09 -14.21
CA LYS A 106 -14.82 -19.85 -12.77
C LYS A 106 -13.78 -18.78 -12.43
N TYR A 107 -13.02 -18.32 -13.42
CA TYR A 107 -11.85 -17.43 -13.24
C TYR A 107 -12.19 -15.95 -13.41
N GLY A 108 -13.47 -15.61 -13.35
CA GLY A 108 -13.99 -14.29 -13.67
C GLY A 108 -15.49 -14.22 -13.53
N THR A 109 -16.04 -13.12 -14.02
CA THR A 109 -17.47 -12.80 -13.93
C THR A 109 -17.91 -12.25 -15.28
N THR A 110 -18.97 -12.83 -15.84
CA THR A 110 -19.65 -12.28 -17.01
C THR A 110 -20.36 -10.99 -16.60
N ILE A 111 -19.92 -9.86 -17.16
CA ILE A 111 -20.45 -8.53 -16.86
C ILE A 111 -21.67 -8.22 -17.73
N ALA A 112 -21.63 -8.68 -18.99
CA ALA A 112 -22.73 -8.57 -19.94
C ALA A 112 -22.62 -9.69 -20.99
N LEU A 113 -23.62 -9.82 -21.88
CA LEU A 113 -23.62 -10.84 -22.92
C LEU A 113 -22.34 -10.72 -23.78
N GLY A 114 -21.52 -11.77 -23.75
CA GLY A 114 -20.24 -11.82 -24.47
C GLY A 114 -19.12 -10.99 -23.83
N LEU A 115 -19.29 -10.47 -22.61
CA LEU A 115 -18.29 -9.67 -21.89
C LEU A 115 -17.94 -10.30 -20.55
N TYR A 116 -16.68 -10.69 -20.41
CA TYR A 116 -16.14 -11.40 -19.26
C TYR A 116 -14.98 -10.67 -18.60
N ALA A 117 -15.09 -10.43 -17.29
CA ALA A 117 -14.08 -9.81 -16.44
C ALA A 117 -13.35 -10.88 -15.63
N ARG A 118 -12.06 -11.06 -15.89
CA ARG A 118 -11.23 -12.02 -15.13
C ARG A 118 -10.88 -11.51 -13.75
N VAL A 119 -10.82 -12.42 -12.80
CA VAL A 119 -10.24 -12.18 -11.47
C VAL A 119 -8.77 -11.80 -11.64
N HIS A 120 -8.36 -10.75 -10.95
CA HIS A 120 -6.99 -10.27 -10.86
C HIS A 120 -6.79 -9.57 -9.50
N GLN A 121 -5.54 -9.36 -9.11
CA GLN A 121 -5.19 -8.67 -7.88
C GLN A 121 -4.29 -7.47 -8.18
N HIS A 122 -4.26 -6.48 -7.29
CA HIS A 122 -3.36 -5.33 -7.39
C HIS A 122 -2.41 -5.38 -6.20
N PHE A 123 -1.13 -5.67 -6.45
CA PHE A 123 -0.11 -5.70 -5.41
C PHE A 123 0.78 -4.47 -5.50
N PHE A 124 0.96 -3.79 -4.37
CA PHE A 124 1.80 -2.60 -4.26
C PHE A 124 3.06 -2.92 -3.45
N VAL A 125 4.13 -2.20 -3.76
CA VAL A 125 5.40 -2.27 -3.02
C VAL A 125 5.77 -0.85 -2.68
N ALA A 126 5.74 -0.53 -1.39
CA ALA A 126 6.23 0.73 -0.87
C ALA A 126 7.71 0.57 -0.48
N ARG A 127 8.58 1.39 -1.07
CA ARG A 127 9.99 1.49 -0.64
C ARG A 127 10.08 2.62 0.38
N MET A 128 10.35 2.26 1.63
CA MET A 128 10.54 3.22 2.71
C MET A 128 12.01 3.21 3.14
N ASP A 129 12.69 4.34 2.93
CA ASP A 129 14.08 4.56 3.37
C ASP A 129 14.03 5.31 4.69
N MET A 130 14.22 4.59 5.80
CA MET A 130 13.85 5.07 7.12
C MET A 130 14.98 5.84 7.79
N ALA A 131 14.64 6.95 8.45
CA ALA A 131 15.55 7.80 9.22
C ALA A 131 14.88 8.27 10.53
N VAL A 132 14.35 7.32 11.32
CA VAL A 132 13.65 7.61 12.59
C VAL A 132 14.68 8.04 13.64
N ASP A 133 14.61 9.29 14.08
CA ASP A 133 15.54 9.93 15.04
C ASP A 133 17.04 9.81 14.67
N CYS A 134 17.36 9.57 13.40
CA CYS A 134 18.73 9.49 12.90
C CYS A 134 19.27 10.89 12.56
N LYS A 135 20.53 11.19 12.92
CA LYS A 135 21.21 12.35 12.33
C LYS A 135 21.58 12.08 10.87
N PRO A 136 21.80 13.11 10.04
CA PRO A 136 22.28 12.92 8.68
C PRO A 136 23.55 12.07 8.65
N GLY A 137 23.51 10.95 7.91
CA GLY A 137 24.63 10.01 7.79
C GLY A 137 24.65 8.87 8.82
N GLU A 138 23.70 8.82 9.75
CA GLU A 138 23.50 7.70 10.67
C GLU A 138 22.46 6.72 10.09
N ALA A 139 22.78 5.43 10.05
CA ALA A 139 21.90 4.38 9.55
C ALA A 139 21.76 3.28 10.61
N PHE A 140 21.12 3.63 11.73
CA PHE A 140 20.99 2.75 12.89
C PHE A 140 19.54 2.32 13.16
N ASN A 141 18.61 2.60 12.24
CA ASN A 141 17.26 2.12 12.39
C ASN A 141 17.21 0.60 12.26
N GLN A 142 16.38 0.02 13.12
CA GLN A 142 16.11 -1.40 13.15
C GLN A 142 14.60 -1.61 13.07
N VAL A 143 14.21 -2.78 12.55
CA VAL A 143 12.82 -3.19 12.44
C VAL A 143 12.53 -4.25 13.49
N VAL A 144 11.50 -4.01 14.28
CA VAL A 144 11.01 -4.93 15.32
C VAL A 144 9.63 -5.39 14.90
N GLU A 145 9.43 -6.70 14.80
CA GLU A 145 8.13 -7.31 14.63
C GLU A 145 7.45 -7.43 16.00
N MET A 146 6.20 -6.97 16.07
CA MET A 146 5.39 -6.93 17.29
C MET A 146 4.19 -7.86 17.11
N ASN A 147 3.98 -8.79 18.02
CA ASN A 147 2.81 -9.69 18.02
C ASN A 147 2.14 -9.65 19.40
N VAL A 148 0.80 -9.63 19.43
CA VAL A 148 0.05 -9.82 20.67
C VAL A 148 0.00 -11.31 21.01
N LYS A 149 0.33 -11.64 22.25
CA LYS A 149 0.28 -13.00 22.80
C LYS A 149 -0.59 -13.06 24.04
N VAL A 150 -1.38 -14.13 24.14
CA VAL A 150 -2.13 -14.46 25.35
C VAL A 150 -1.20 -15.23 26.28
N GLU A 151 -1.18 -14.86 27.57
CA GLU A 151 -0.38 -15.56 28.57
C GLU A 151 -1.06 -16.89 28.95
N GLU A 152 -0.25 -17.92 29.17
CA GLU A 152 -0.77 -19.24 29.51
C GLU A 152 -1.40 -19.26 30.92
N PRO A 153 -2.37 -20.15 31.18
CA PRO A 153 -2.91 -20.35 32.53
C PRO A 153 -1.84 -20.79 33.52
N GLY A 154 -1.84 -20.21 34.73
CA GLY A 154 -0.93 -20.63 35.79
C GLY A 154 -0.99 -19.74 37.02
N ASP A 155 -0.09 -20.00 37.98
CA ASP A 155 -0.02 -19.25 39.24
C ASP A 155 0.21 -17.74 39.04
N ASN A 156 0.83 -17.36 37.92
CA ASN A 156 1.07 -15.97 37.53
C ASN A 156 -0.05 -15.35 36.67
N ASN A 157 -1.07 -16.12 36.29
CA ASN A 157 -2.23 -15.70 35.48
C ASN A 157 -3.51 -16.43 35.94
N ILE A 158 -3.81 -16.36 37.24
CA ILE A 158 -4.89 -17.14 37.89
C ILE A 158 -6.27 -16.88 37.25
N HIS A 159 -6.47 -15.69 36.69
CA HIS A 159 -7.73 -15.26 36.09
C HIS A 159 -7.78 -15.43 34.57
N ASN A 160 -6.73 -15.96 33.92
CA ASN A 160 -6.65 -16.21 32.48
C ASN A 160 -6.99 -14.98 31.60
N ASN A 161 -6.66 -13.79 32.09
CA ASN A 161 -6.99 -12.53 31.42
C ASN A 161 -5.76 -11.78 30.91
N ALA A 162 -4.55 -12.27 31.19
CA ALA A 162 -3.32 -11.61 30.79
C ALA A 162 -2.99 -11.86 29.31
N PHE A 163 -2.55 -10.79 28.65
CA PHE A 163 -1.95 -10.81 27.32
C PHE A 163 -0.88 -9.72 27.27
N TYR A 164 0.11 -9.87 26.41
CA TYR A 164 1.27 -8.98 26.28
C TYR A 164 1.71 -8.85 24.83
N VAL A 165 2.65 -7.94 24.57
CA VAL A 165 3.28 -7.81 23.26
C VAL A 165 4.62 -8.54 23.29
N GLU A 166 4.80 -9.47 22.36
CA GLU A 166 6.08 -10.09 22.09
C GLU A 166 6.81 -9.31 20.99
N GLU A 167 8.03 -8.90 21.30
CA GLU A 167 8.91 -8.17 20.38
C GLU A 167 9.97 -9.10 19.79
N LYS A 168 10.12 -9.06 18.47
CA LYS A 168 11.17 -9.80 17.76
C LYS A 168 11.96 -8.84 16.88
N LEU A 169 13.21 -8.60 17.27
CA LEU A 169 14.16 -7.85 16.45
C LEU A 169 14.53 -8.66 15.20
N LEU A 170 14.33 -8.06 14.02
CA LEU A 170 14.68 -8.65 12.73
C LEU A 170 16.14 -8.32 12.41
N LYS A 171 17.04 -9.31 12.52
CA LYS A 171 18.49 -9.10 12.45
C LYS A 171 19.08 -9.31 11.05
N SER A 172 18.32 -9.92 10.16
CA SER A 172 18.75 -10.22 8.80
C SER A 172 17.62 -10.04 7.81
N GLU A 173 17.96 -9.86 6.53
CA GLU A 173 17.00 -9.75 5.43
C GLU A 173 16.10 -11.00 5.34
N LEU A 174 16.65 -12.18 5.61
CA LEU A 174 15.88 -13.43 5.58
C LEU A 174 14.86 -13.49 6.71
N GLU A 175 15.21 -13.02 7.92
CA GLU A 175 14.27 -12.92 9.03
C GLU A 175 13.19 -11.86 8.78
N ALA A 176 13.49 -10.83 7.97
CA ALA A 176 12.58 -9.75 7.64
C ALA A 176 11.56 -10.10 6.54
N MET A 177 11.67 -11.28 5.92
CA MET A 177 10.65 -11.79 5.00
C MET A 177 9.50 -12.38 5.82
N CYS A 178 8.46 -11.58 6.06
CA CYS A 178 7.35 -11.93 6.93
C CYS A 178 6.00 -11.57 6.31
N ASP A 179 5.00 -12.42 6.55
CA ASP A 179 3.61 -12.16 6.19
C ASP A 179 2.89 -11.37 7.29
N CYS A 180 1.81 -10.70 6.92
CA CYS A 180 0.87 -10.14 7.88
C CYS A 180 0.19 -11.24 8.70
N ASP A 181 -0.06 -10.97 9.97
CA ASP A 181 -0.87 -11.85 10.83
C ASP A 181 -1.91 -11.02 11.59
N PRO A 182 -3.14 -10.91 11.06
CA PRO A 182 -4.21 -10.17 11.71
C PRO A 182 -4.67 -10.78 13.04
N LEU A 183 -4.47 -12.09 13.26
CA LEU A 183 -4.94 -12.77 14.47
C LEU A 183 -4.11 -12.40 15.70
N SER A 184 -2.83 -12.12 15.51
CA SER A 184 -1.92 -11.61 16.55
C SER A 184 -1.76 -10.08 16.49
N ALA A 185 -2.56 -9.39 15.67
CA ALA A 185 -2.42 -7.95 15.41
C ALA A 185 -0.96 -7.56 15.06
N ARG A 186 -0.30 -8.39 14.23
CA ARG A 186 1.11 -8.18 13.87
C ARG A 186 1.31 -6.82 13.21
N HIS A 187 2.31 -6.11 13.71
CA HIS A 187 2.78 -4.85 13.14
C HIS A 187 4.30 -4.73 13.28
N TRP A 188 4.88 -3.78 12.56
CA TRP A 188 6.32 -3.51 12.59
C TRP A 188 6.60 -2.11 13.08
N ILE A 189 7.55 -2.00 13.99
CA ILE A 189 8.06 -0.72 14.49
C ILE A 189 9.46 -0.53 13.93
N VAL A 190 9.71 0.65 13.35
CA VAL A 190 11.05 1.08 12.98
C VAL A 190 11.55 2.03 14.06
N MET A 191 12.65 1.69 14.70
CA MET A 191 13.17 2.45 15.83
C MET A 191 14.69 2.51 15.86
N LEU A 192 15.20 3.50 16.59
CA LEU A 192 16.61 3.60 16.95
C LEU A 192 16.81 2.95 18.33
N LEU A 193 17.49 1.80 18.44
CA LEU A 193 17.61 1.09 19.73
C LEU A 193 18.37 1.87 20.82
N ASN A 194 19.12 2.90 20.45
CA ASN A 194 19.89 3.72 21.41
C ASN A 194 19.12 4.93 21.96
N SER A 195 17.88 5.21 21.52
CA SER A 195 17.13 6.39 21.99
C SER A 195 16.35 6.17 23.30
N ALA A 196 16.29 4.95 23.82
CA ALA A 196 15.55 4.61 25.04
C ALA A 196 16.34 4.82 26.36
N THR A 197 17.52 5.43 26.31
CA THR A 197 18.27 5.82 27.52
C THR A 197 18.39 7.34 27.62
N ASN A 198 17.39 7.98 28.23
CA ASN A 198 17.50 9.19 29.04
C ASN A 198 16.25 9.37 29.90
#